data_AF-A0A8B8BY55-F1
#
_entry.id   AF-A0A8B8BY55-F1
#
_cell.length_a   1.000
_cell.length_b   1.000
_cell.length_c   1.000
_cell.angle_alpha   90.00
_cell.angle_beta   90.00
_cell.angle_gamma   90.00
#
_symmetry.space_group_name_H-M   'P 1'
#
loop_
_entity.id
_entity.type
_entity.pdbx_description
1 polymer ?
#
loop_
_entity_poly.entity_id
_entity_poly.type
_entity_poly.pdbx_seq_one_letter_code
_entity_poly.pdbx_strand_id
1 'polypeptide(L)'
;MKKLMEMGFCNREQNQLLNKHNPDLDKVLIELAGGAEAWIIGDNKTMTLIDIHETVGDTVTTTYQYWPDGISVTRGRELIYSDPNSGTVNIVRHGKSETLITAPRGWVPRRLCCTRAGDILVHMYNGAGPQSKKKIIRYQGQNIKEEINKDGQGNRILKDGDNALFISENNNGDVSVSDLNADTVVVVDNTGKVRFRYNGTQARREKSFDPRDIVTDALSQIIVADINNNCVHILDQNAQFLICVEDCELKYLSGLSVHSEGRLWVGCDKGEIKVIKYLEQS
;
A
#
# COMPACT_ATOMS: atom_id res chain seq x y z
N MET A 1 8.51 25.46 1.17
CA MET A 1 9.09 24.12 1.41
C MET A 1 8.27 23.49 2.53
N LYS A 2 7.61 22.35 2.29
CA LYS A 2 6.95 21.59 3.36
C LYS A 2 8.04 20.93 4.24
N LYS A 3 7.94 21.06 5.56
CA LYS A 3 8.86 20.43 6.52
C LYS A 3 8.10 19.35 7.29
N LEU A 4 8.82 18.32 7.75
CA LEU A 4 8.29 17.39 8.73
C LEU A 4 8.00 18.17 10.02
N MET A 5 6.86 17.91 10.66
CA MET A 5 6.60 18.51 11.97
C MET A 5 7.59 17.95 13.00
N GLU A 6 8.25 18.84 13.75
CA GLU A 6 9.09 18.48 14.90
C GLU A 6 8.19 18.09 16.08
N MET A 7 7.52 16.93 16.04
CA MET A 7 6.69 16.48 17.16
C MET A 7 6.76 14.96 17.35
N GLY A 8 6.93 14.53 18.60
CA GLY A 8 6.42 13.23 19.03
C GLY A 8 4.90 13.31 18.99
N PHE A 9 4.26 12.57 18.08
CA PHE A 9 2.84 12.68 17.72
C PHE A 9 1.84 12.22 18.81
N CYS A 10 2.18 12.37 20.09
CA CYS A 10 1.27 12.19 21.21
C CYS A 10 0.46 13.48 21.50
N ASN A 11 0.22 14.33 20.49
CA ASN A 11 -0.60 15.53 20.64
C ASN A 11 -2.03 15.22 20.16
N ARG A 12 -2.85 14.71 21.09
CA ARG A 12 -4.21 14.19 20.85
C ARG A 12 -5.17 15.15 20.16
N GLU A 13 -4.88 16.45 20.13
CA GLU A 13 -5.76 17.47 19.54
C GLU A 13 -5.73 17.52 18.00
N GLN A 14 -4.77 16.87 17.33
CA GLN A 14 -4.66 16.92 15.86
C GLN A 14 -5.06 15.63 15.13
N ASN A 15 -5.30 14.54 15.86
CA ASN A 15 -5.66 13.25 15.28
C ASN A 15 -7.18 13.16 15.12
N GLN A 16 -7.64 12.98 13.88
CA GLN A 16 -9.05 12.68 13.61
C GLN A 16 -9.22 11.16 13.56
N LEU A 17 -10.17 10.64 14.35
CA LEU A 17 -10.60 9.24 14.28
C LEU A 17 -11.82 9.16 13.37
N LEU A 18 -11.75 8.29 12.37
CA LEU A 18 -12.81 7.99 11.41
C LEU A 18 -13.23 6.52 11.53
N ASN A 19 -14.49 6.24 11.18
CA ASN A 19 -15.12 4.91 11.19
C ASN A 19 -15.33 4.32 12.59
N LYS A 20 -15.99 5.08 13.49
CA LYS A 20 -16.31 4.59 14.84
C LYS A 20 -17.37 3.48 14.89
N HIS A 21 -18.01 3.12 13.77
CA HIS A 21 -19.31 2.43 13.77
C HIS A 21 -19.41 1.16 12.91
N ASN A 22 -18.31 0.55 12.50
CA ASN A 22 -18.32 -0.80 11.89
C ASN A 22 -17.52 -1.82 12.74
N PRO A 23 -18.09 -2.31 13.85
CA PRO A 23 -17.41 -3.21 14.79
C PRO A 23 -17.06 -4.61 14.22
N ASP A 24 -17.50 -4.91 12.99
CA ASP A 24 -17.29 -6.20 12.32
C ASP A 24 -16.04 -6.21 11.39
N LEU A 25 -15.23 -5.14 11.39
CA LEU A 25 -14.03 -5.02 10.56
C LEU A 25 -12.77 -5.33 11.37
N ASP A 26 -12.06 -6.42 11.10
CA ASP A 26 -10.81 -6.79 11.76
C ASP A 26 -9.59 -6.07 11.14
N LYS A 27 -9.66 -5.64 9.87
CA LYS A 27 -8.62 -4.86 9.17
C LYS A 27 -9.26 -3.88 8.17
N VAL A 28 -8.51 -2.86 7.72
CA VAL A 28 -8.97 -1.96 6.66
C VAL A 28 -7.84 -1.70 5.68
N LEU A 29 -8.10 -1.92 4.38
CA LEU A 29 -7.30 -1.33 3.31
C LEU A 29 -7.88 0.03 2.98
N ILE A 30 -7.03 1.04 2.89
CA ILE A 30 -7.44 2.43 2.61
C ILE A 30 -6.76 2.85 1.31
N GLU A 31 -7.55 3.23 0.32
CA GLU A 31 -7.02 3.91 -0.87
C GLU A 31 -7.81 5.19 -1.10
N LEU A 32 -7.13 6.33 -1.12
CA LEU A 32 -7.77 7.61 -1.39
C LEU A 32 -8.23 7.70 -2.85
N ALA A 33 -9.52 7.92 -3.05
CA ALA A 33 -10.13 8.17 -4.35
C ALA A 33 -10.07 9.66 -4.76
N GLY A 34 -9.85 10.55 -3.78
CA GLY A 34 -9.86 11.99 -3.97
C GLY A 34 -9.42 12.77 -2.73
N GLY A 35 -9.74 14.06 -2.71
CA GLY A 35 -9.32 14.98 -1.65
C GLY A 35 -9.93 14.71 -0.27
N ALA A 36 -11.04 13.98 -0.23
CA ALA A 36 -11.83 13.75 0.97
C ALA A 36 -12.47 12.36 0.99
N GLU A 37 -12.16 11.49 0.03
CA GLU A 37 -12.84 10.21 -0.18
C GLU A 37 -11.82 9.07 -0.18
N ALA A 38 -12.15 7.97 0.47
CA ALA A 38 -11.33 6.77 0.55
C ALA A 38 -12.17 5.52 0.29
N TRP A 39 -11.65 4.59 -0.50
CA TRP A 39 -12.16 3.23 -0.52
C TRP A 39 -11.62 2.49 0.69
N ILE A 40 -12.55 1.93 1.46
CA ILE A 40 -12.27 1.01 2.56
C ILE A 40 -12.71 -0.39 2.18
N ILE A 41 -11.92 -1.39 2.55
CA ILE A 41 -12.34 -2.79 2.44
C ILE A 41 -12.47 -3.36 3.82
N GLY A 42 -13.55 -4.10 4.04
CA GLY A 42 -13.80 -4.87 5.23
C GLY A 42 -13.85 -6.39 5.04
N ASP A 43 -14.02 -7.12 6.14
CA ASP A 43 -14.12 -8.59 6.17
C ASP A 43 -15.40 -9.16 5.51
N ASN A 44 -16.39 -8.31 5.28
CA ASN A 44 -17.68 -8.66 4.69
C ASN A 44 -17.66 -8.73 3.15
N LYS A 45 -16.48 -8.80 2.52
CA LYS A 45 -16.28 -8.83 1.05
C LYS A 45 -16.77 -7.58 0.32
N THR A 46 -17.06 -6.50 1.05
CA THR A 46 -17.45 -5.23 0.44
C THR A 46 -16.31 -4.25 0.46
N MET A 47 -16.18 -3.52 -0.64
CA MET A 47 -15.35 -2.34 -0.79
C MET A 47 -16.31 -1.15 -0.82
N THR A 48 -16.15 -0.22 0.10
CA THR A 48 -17.06 0.89 0.32
C THR A 48 -16.30 2.20 0.21
N LEU A 49 -16.84 3.14 -0.56
CA LEU A 49 -16.34 4.51 -0.62
C LEU A 49 -16.88 5.28 0.58
N ILE A 50 -16.00 5.87 1.37
CA ILE A 50 -16.36 6.75 2.48
C ILE A 50 -15.74 8.13 2.28
N ASP A 51 -16.39 9.16 2.79
CA ASP A 51 -15.77 10.49 2.91
C ASP A 51 -15.19 10.75 4.33
N ILE A 52 -14.46 11.85 4.49
CA ILE A 52 -13.91 12.32 5.78
C ILE A 52 -14.98 12.65 6.85
N HIS A 53 -16.26 12.70 6.45
CA HIS A 53 -17.40 12.93 7.32
C HIS A 53 -18.15 11.63 7.63
N GLU A 54 -17.58 10.47 7.25
CA GLU A 54 -18.15 9.13 7.40
C GLU A 54 -19.44 8.91 6.59
N THR A 55 -19.68 9.73 5.57
CA THR A 55 -20.75 9.48 4.60
C THR A 55 -20.37 8.28 3.75
N VAL A 56 -21.26 7.29 3.69
CA VAL A 56 -21.11 6.11 2.85
C VAL A 56 -21.60 6.42 1.44
N GLY A 57 -20.71 6.24 0.45
CA GLY A 57 -20.99 6.33 -0.98
C GLY A 57 -21.18 4.95 -1.62
N ASP A 58 -20.57 4.77 -2.79
CA ASP A 58 -20.68 3.54 -3.56
C ASP A 58 -20.13 2.32 -2.78
N THR A 59 -20.80 1.18 -2.94
CA THR A 59 -20.37 -0.10 -2.36
C THR A 59 -20.35 -1.18 -3.43
N VAL A 60 -19.26 -1.95 -3.47
CA VAL A 60 -19.07 -3.06 -4.41
C VAL A 60 -18.70 -4.31 -3.66
N THR A 61 -19.36 -5.41 -3.98
CA THR A 61 -19.07 -6.73 -3.41
C THR A 61 -18.16 -7.50 -4.34
N THR A 62 -17.03 -8.00 -3.82
CA THR A 62 -16.17 -8.91 -4.58
C THR A 62 -16.72 -10.33 -4.58
N THR A 63 -16.49 -11.06 -5.67
CA THR A 63 -16.76 -12.49 -5.78
C THR A 63 -15.72 -13.35 -5.06
N TYR A 64 -14.62 -12.76 -4.61
CA TYR A 64 -13.57 -13.45 -3.88
C TYR A 64 -14.09 -13.91 -2.52
N GLN A 65 -13.87 -15.19 -2.19
CA GLN A 65 -14.39 -15.78 -0.94
C GLN A 65 -13.65 -15.29 0.31
N TYR A 66 -12.52 -14.62 0.13
CA TYR A 66 -11.67 -14.04 1.18
C TYR A 66 -11.47 -12.53 0.92
N TRP A 67 -10.65 -11.88 1.75
CA TRP A 67 -10.29 -10.48 1.59
C TRP A 67 -9.59 -10.23 0.24
N PRO A 68 -10.00 -9.27 -0.60
CA PRO A 68 -9.19 -8.89 -1.75
C PRO A 68 -7.81 -8.44 -1.29
N ASP A 69 -6.77 -9.06 -1.85
CA ASP A 69 -5.40 -8.86 -1.40
C ASP A 69 -4.88 -7.47 -1.72
N GLY A 70 -5.47 -6.70 -2.63
CA GLY A 70 -5.11 -5.30 -2.86
C GLY A 70 -6.15 -4.51 -3.65
N ILE A 71 -6.24 -3.23 -3.32
CA ILE A 71 -6.99 -2.20 -4.06
C ILE A 71 -6.05 -1.08 -4.46
N SER A 72 -6.44 -0.35 -5.49
CA SER A 72 -5.91 0.97 -5.80
C SER A 72 -6.96 1.77 -6.60
N VAL A 73 -6.70 3.05 -6.86
CA VAL A 73 -7.61 3.92 -7.62
C VAL A 73 -6.92 4.43 -8.87
N THR A 74 -7.61 4.37 -10.01
CA THR A 74 -7.09 4.92 -11.28
C THR A 74 -7.07 6.44 -11.27
N ARG A 75 -6.38 7.06 -12.23
CA ARG A 75 -6.46 8.51 -12.46
C ARG A 75 -7.88 8.99 -12.77
N GLY A 76 -8.73 8.11 -13.30
CA GLY A 76 -10.16 8.36 -13.54
C GLY A 76 -11.02 8.22 -12.28
N ARG A 77 -10.42 7.99 -11.12
CA ARG A 77 -11.07 7.70 -9.83
C ARG A 77 -11.88 6.40 -9.81
N GLU A 78 -11.52 5.46 -10.67
CA GLU A 78 -12.15 4.14 -10.70
C GLU A 78 -11.42 3.21 -9.73
N LEU A 79 -12.16 2.46 -8.92
CA LEU A 79 -11.58 1.43 -8.06
C LEU A 79 -11.06 0.27 -8.91
N ILE A 80 -9.83 -0.16 -8.65
CA ILE A 80 -9.27 -1.41 -9.17
C ILE A 80 -8.89 -2.33 -8.02
N TYR A 81 -9.08 -3.64 -8.20
CA TYR A 81 -8.81 -4.62 -7.17
C TYR A 81 -8.37 -5.97 -7.76
N SER A 82 -7.54 -6.71 -7.04
CA SER A 82 -7.13 -8.06 -7.42
C SER A 82 -8.16 -9.09 -6.99
N ASP A 83 -8.45 -10.06 -7.86
CA ASP A 83 -9.17 -11.29 -7.54
C ASP A 83 -8.26 -12.51 -7.76
N PRO A 84 -7.63 -13.04 -6.68
CA PRO A 84 -6.78 -14.21 -6.76
C PRO A 84 -7.50 -15.48 -7.22
N ASN A 85 -8.82 -15.61 -7.00
CA ASN A 85 -9.57 -16.82 -7.37
C ASN A 85 -9.79 -16.90 -8.88
N SER A 86 -10.12 -15.77 -9.52
CA SER A 86 -10.26 -15.72 -10.98
C SER A 86 -8.94 -15.43 -11.70
N GLY A 87 -7.88 -15.05 -10.97
CA GLY A 87 -6.59 -14.70 -11.56
C GLY A 87 -6.64 -13.37 -12.33
N THR A 88 -7.46 -12.43 -11.88
CA THR A 88 -7.71 -11.16 -12.58
C THR A 88 -7.45 -9.93 -11.71
N VAL A 89 -7.21 -8.80 -12.35
CA VAL A 89 -7.44 -7.47 -11.75
C VAL A 89 -8.69 -6.92 -12.39
N ASN A 90 -9.64 -6.49 -11.56
CA ASN A 90 -10.92 -5.96 -11.99
C ASN A 90 -10.98 -4.46 -11.74
N ILE A 91 -11.77 -3.76 -12.56
CA ILE A 91 -12.09 -2.35 -12.43
C ILE A 91 -13.59 -2.19 -12.17
N VAL A 92 -13.94 -1.27 -11.29
CA VAL A 92 -15.32 -0.93 -10.99
C VAL A 92 -15.77 0.24 -11.85
N ARG A 93 -16.86 0.04 -12.59
CA ARG A 93 -17.52 1.05 -13.42
C ARG A 93 -19.02 0.95 -13.27
N HIS A 94 -19.68 2.08 -13.03
CA HIS A 94 -21.14 2.15 -12.91
C HIS A 94 -21.71 1.09 -11.92
N GLY A 95 -21.03 0.90 -10.78
CA GLY A 95 -21.41 -0.07 -9.75
C GLY A 95 -21.21 -1.55 -10.12
N LYS A 96 -20.51 -1.86 -11.22
CA LYS A 96 -20.21 -3.23 -11.65
C LYS A 96 -18.72 -3.44 -11.83
N SER A 97 -18.27 -4.67 -11.58
CA SER A 97 -16.89 -5.07 -11.81
C SER A 97 -16.71 -5.63 -13.23
N GLU A 98 -15.68 -5.15 -13.92
CA GLU A 98 -15.24 -5.62 -15.23
C GLU A 98 -13.79 -6.11 -15.12
N THR A 99 -13.44 -7.18 -15.83
CA THR A 99 -12.05 -7.64 -15.87
C THR A 99 -11.19 -6.66 -16.66
N LEU A 100 -10.17 -6.11 -16.00
CA LEU A 100 -9.22 -5.18 -16.61
C LEU A 100 -7.95 -5.91 -17.08
N ILE A 101 -7.39 -6.79 -16.26
CA ILE A 101 -6.17 -7.57 -16.57
C ILE A 101 -6.42 -9.03 -16.21
N THR A 102 -5.98 -9.93 -17.08
CA THR A 102 -5.87 -11.37 -16.79
C THR A 102 -4.42 -11.72 -16.53
N ALA A 103 -4.13 -12.35 -15.40
CA ALA A 103 -2.76 -12.73 -15.04
C ALA A 103 -2.20 -13.79 -16.01
N PRO A 104 -0.88 -13.81 -16.24
CA PRO A 104 -0.24 -14.84 -17.04
C PRO A 104 -0.50 -16.24 -16.46
N ARG A 105 -0.58 -17.26 -17.31
CA ARG A 105 -0.88 -18.63 -16.89
C ARG A 105 0.04 -19.08 -15.74
N GLY A 106 -0.57 -19.56 -14.66
CA GLY A 106 0.13 -20.06 -13.46
C GLY A 106 0.55 -18.96 -12.48
N TRP A 107 0.31 -17.69 -12.80
CA TRP A 107 0.50 -16.57 -11.88
C TRP A 107 -0.84 -16.09 -11.36
N VAL A 108 -0.82 -15.61 -10.12
CA VAL A 108 -2.01 -15.10 -9.44
C VAL A 108 -1.72 -13.68 -8.96
N PRO A 109 -2.61 -12.71 -9.25
CA PRO A 109 -2.43 -11.32 -8.81
C PRO A 109 -2.79 -11.20 -7.32
N ARG A 110 -2.01 -10.42 -6.59
CA ARG A 110 -2.31 -9.98 -5.22
C ARG A 110 -2.30 -8.45 -5.17
N ARG A 111 -1.57 -7.86 -4.23
CA ARG A 111 -1.38 -6.41 -4.07
C ARG A 111 -1.08 -5.70 -5.39
N LEU A 112 -1.61 -4.49 -5.54
CA LEU A 112 -1.44 -3.67 -6.73
C LEU A 112 -1.43 -2.19 -6.38
N CYS A 113 -0.88 -1.38 -7.28
CA CYS A 113 -0.81 0.07 -7.15
C CYS A 113 -0.97 0.72 -8.53
N CYS A 114 -1.85 1.72 -8.65
CA CYS A 114 -1.92 2.56 -9.83
C CYS A 114 -0.83 3.64 -9.78
N THR A 115 -0.09 3.76 -10.87
CA THR A 115 0.99 4.73 -11.03
C THR A 115 0.47 6.10 -11.46
N ARG A 116 1.31 7.13 -11.34
CA ARG A 116 0.96 8.48 -11.81
C ARG A 116 0.78 8.56 -13.32
N ALA A 117 1.44 7.67 -14.06
CA ALA A 117 1.28 7.57 -15.51
C ALA A 117 -0.03 6.85 -15.92
N GLY A 118 -0.73 6.20 -14.98
CA GLY A 118 -1.88 5.36 -15.25
C GLY A 118 -1.53 3.90 -15.59
N ASP A 119 -0.25 3.52 -15.52
CA ASP A 119 0.16 2.12 -15.49
C ASP A 119 -0.29 1.47 -14.17
N ILE A 120 -0.41 0.14 -14.15
CA ILE A 120 -0.79 -0.63 -12.96
C ILE A 120 0.36 -1.58 -12.60
N LEU A 121 0.92 -1.42 -11.41
CA LEU A 121 1.89 -2.36 -10.85
C LEU A 121 1.14 -3.45 -10.09
N VAL A 122 1.42 -4.71 -10.40
CA VAL A 122 0.75 -5.86 -9.79
C VAL A 122 1.77 -6.83 -9.23
N HIS A 123 1.70 -7.12 -7.93
CA HIS A 123 2.39 -8.25 -7.33
C HIS A 123 1.77 -9.55 -7.84
N MET A 124 2.58 -10.36 -8.50
CA MET A 124 2.23 -11.67 -8.98
C MET A 124 2.96 -12.74 -8.16
N TYR A 125 2.24 -13.77 -7.74
CA TYR A 125 2.84 -14.94 -7.10
C TYR A 125 2.55 -16.23 -7.88
N ASN A 126 3.45 -17.21 -7.75
CA ASN A 126 3.33 -18.53 -8.35
C ASN A 126 3.81 -19.59 -7.35
N GLY A 127 2.98 -20.62 -7.15
CA GLY A 127 3.24 -21.71 -6.20
C GLY A 127 2.72 -21.42 -4.80
N ALA A 128 3.12 -22.27 -3.85
CA ALA A 128 2.75 -22.18 -2.45
C ALA A 128 3.94 -22.60 -1.56
N GLY A 129 3.95 -22.12 -0.33
CA GLY A 129 5.01 -22.39 0.62
C GLY A 129 6.24 -21.48 0.45
N PRO A 130 7.31 -21.73 1.22
CA PRO A 130 8.55 -20.95 1.19
C PRO A 130 9.25 -20.86 -0.19
N GLN A 131 8.85 -21.70 -1.15
CA GLN A 131 9.38 -21.74 -2.51
C GLN A 131 8.60 -20.88 -3.51
N SER A 132 7.49 -20.26 -3.07
CA SER A 132 6.63 -19.47 -3.94
C SER A 132 7.39 -18.30 -4.57
N LYS A 133 7.26 -18.19 -5.89
CA LYS A 133 7.97 -17.21 -6.70
C LYS A 133 7.16 -15.94 -6.78
N LYS A 134 7.87 -14.81 -6.78
CA LYS A 134 7.25 -13.48 -6.88
C LYS A 134 7.84 -12.66 -8.00
N LYS A 135 7.02 -11.80 -8.57
CA LYS A 135 7.45 -10.69 -9.41
C LYS A 135 6.43 -9.57 -9.33
N ILE A 136 6.86 -8.37 -9.71
CA ILE A 136 5.94 -7.27 -9.97
C ILE A 136 5.84 -7.13 -11.48
N ILE A 137 4.63 -7.03 -12.01
CA ILE A 137 4.40 -6.73 -13.42
C ILE A 137 3.84 -5.31 -13.53
N ARG A 138 4.46 -4.47 -14.36
CA ARG A 138 3.91 -3.17 -14.75
C ARG A 138 3.07 -3.34 -16.00
N TYR A 139 1.78 -3.04 -15.90
CA TYR A 139 0.83 -3.06 -17.01
C TYR A 139 0.57 -1.66 -17.54
N GLN A 140 0.60 -1.49 -18.86
CA GLN A 140 0.08 -0.31 -19.54
C GLN A 140 -1.22 -0.71 -20.26
N GLY A 141 -2.36 -0.37 -19.66
CA GLY A 141 -3.64 -0.99 -20.03
C GLY A 141 -3.60 -2.49 -19.77
N GLN A 142 -3.76 -3.30 -20.82
CA GLN A 142 -3.69 -4.77 -20.73
C GLN A 142 -2.29 -5.33 -21.08
N ASN A 143 -1.39 -4.49 -21.58
CA ASN A 143 -0.08 -4.93 -22.07
C ASN A 143 0.95 -4.96 -20.93
N ILE A 144 1.78 -6.00 -20.90
CA ILE A 144 2.93 -6.08 -20.01
C ILE A 144 4.01 -5.13 -20.54
N LYS A 145 4.36 -4.13 -19.74
CA LYS A 145 5.42 -3.15 -20.04
C LYS A 145 6.76 -3.56 -19.43
N GLU A 146 6.73 -4.13 -18.23
CA GLU A 146 7.93 -4.47 -17.46
C GLU A 146 7.66 -5.61 -16.48
N GLU A 147 8.66 -6.45 -16.24
CA GLU A 147 8.68 -7.41 -15.12
C GLU A 147 9.85 -7.10 -14.17
N ILE A 148 9.55 -6.92 -12.89
CA ILE A 148 10.50 -6.56 -11.85
C ILE A 148 10.63 -7.73 -10.89
N ASN A 149 11.74 -8.46 -10.99
CA ASN A 149 12.10 -9.56 -10.08
C ASN A 149 13.60 -9.89 -10.04
N LYS A 150 14.36 -9.46 -11.04
CA LYS A 150 15.80 -9.70 -11.16
C LYS A 150 16.53 -8.42 -11.51
N ASP A 151 17.80 -8.35 -11.13
CA ASP A 151 18.72 -7.30 -11.57
C ASP A 151 19.25 -7.59 -12.97
N GLY A 152 20.07 -6.67 -13.52
CA GLY A 152 20.69 -6.82 -14.83
C GLY A 152 21.68 -8.00 -14.95
N GLN A 153 22.08 -8.59 -13.83
CA GLN A 153 22.92 -9.80 -13.78
C GLN A 153 22.08 -11.08 -13.62
N GLY A 154 20.75 -10.96 -13.49
CA GLY A 154 19.83 -12.07 -13.30
C GLY A 154 19.66 -12.52 -11.85
N ASN A 155 20.27 -11.84 -10.87
CA ASN A 155 20.07 -12.15 -9.45
C ASN A 155 18.69 -11.67 -9.01
N ARG A 156 18.05 -12.42 -8.12
CA ARG A 156 16.74 -12.06 -7.57
C ARG A 156 16.85 -10.82 -6.70
N ILE A 157 15.97 -9.85 -6.93
CA ILE A 157 15.88 -8.64 -6.10
C ILE A 157 14.80 -8.75 -5.02
N LEU A 158 13.83 -9.65 -5.23
CA LEU A 158 12.71 -9.97 -4.36
C LEU A 158 12.88 -11.40 -3.80
N LYS A 159 12.52 -11.60 -2.54
CA LYS A 159 12.65 -12.87 -1.83
C LYS A 159 11.40 -13.73 -2.01
N ASP A 160 11.64 -15.00 -2.36
CA ASP A 160 10.61 -16.04 -2.45
C ASP A 160 9.92 -16.28 -1.10
N GLY A 161 8.70 -16.83 -1.13
CA GLY A 161 7.91 -17.21 0.04
C GLY A 161 6.52 -16.58 0.08
N ASP A 162 5.72 -16.94 1.07
CA ASP A 162 4.26 -16.78 0.98
C ASP A 162 3.70 -15.38 1.23
N ASN A 163 4.49 -14.50 1.84
CA ASN A 163 4.04 -13.16 2.17
C ASN A 163 3.83 -12.31 0.92
N ALA A 164 2.81 -11.46 0.91
CA ALA A 164 2.58 -10.52 -0.16
C ALA A 164 3.65 -9.41 -0.19
N LEU A 165 3.94 -8.89 -1.39
CA LEU A 165 4.70 -7.64 -1.54
C LEU A 165 3.73 -6.47 -1.53
N PHE A 166 4.05 -5.41 -0.81
CA PHE A 166 3.33 -4.14 -0.90
C PHE A 166 4.11 -3.19 -1.81
N ILE A 167 3.41 -2.41 -2.62
CA ILE A 167 4.01 -1.67 -3.73
C ILE A 167 3.47 -0.24 -3.74
N SER A 168 4.37 0.73 -3.91
CA SER A 168 4.01 2.12 -4.20
C SER A 168 4.98 2.70 -5.25
N GLU A 169 4.51 3.64 -6.08
CA GLU A 169 5.37 4.40 -6.99
C GLU A 169 5.56 5.82 -6.47
N ASN A 170 6.82 6.27 -6.33
CA ASN A 170 7.13 7.63 -5.93
C ASN A 170 7.08 8.61 -7.11
N ASN A 171 7.29 9.91 -6.85
CA ASN A 171 7.13 10.94 -7.89
C ASN A 171 8.29 10.99 -8.88
N ASN A 172 9.37 10.25 -8.60
CA ASN A 172 10.50 10.05 -9.50
C ASN A 172 10.25 8.87 -10.47
N GLY A 173 9.14 8.14 -10.32
CA GLY A 173 8.83 6.92 -11.07
C GLY A 173 9.54 5.68 -10.53
N ASP A 174 10.17 5.77 -9.36
CA ASP A 174 10.75 4.59 -8.69
C ASP A 174 9.62 3.78 -8.04
N VAL A 175 9.76 2.47 -8.11
CA VAL A 175 8.89 1.50 -7.44
C VAL A 175 9.49 1.15 -6.08
N SER A 176 8.78 1.50 -5.02
CA SER A 176 9.11 1.12 -3.64
C SER A 176 8.35 -0.14 -3.27
N VAL A 177 9.06 -1.16 -2.82
CA VAL A 177 8.53 -2.49 -2.54
C VAL A 177 8.84 -2.87 -1.11
N SER A 178 7.83 -3.17 -0.32
CA SER A 178 7.97 -3.79 0.98
C SER A 178 8.00 -5.32 0.82
N ASP A 179 9.14 -5.94 1.13
CA ASP A 179 9.33 -7.38 1.03
C ASP A 179 9.53 -8.00 2.42
N LEU A 180 8.41 -8.45 2.99
CA LEU A 180 8.38 -9.09 4.29
C LEU A 180 9.20 -10.37 4.38
N ASN A 181 9.39 -11.12 3.29
CA ASN A 181 10.22 -12.33 3.37
C ASN A 181 11.70 -12.01 3.56
N ALA A 182 12.09 -10.77 3.26
CA ALA A 182 13.46 -10.27 3.36
C ALA A 182 13.63 -9.26 4.50
N ASP A 183 12.58 -8.95 5.26
CA ASP A 183 12.55 -7.88 6.26
C ASP A 183 13.16 -6.57 5.71
N THR A 184 12.82 -6.22 4.46
CA THR A 184 13.49 -5.14 3.72
C THR A 184 12.52 -4.39 2.80
N VAL A 185 12.69 -3.07 2.71
CA VAL A 185 12.16 -2.25 1.62
C VAL A 185 13.18 -2.17 0.50
N VAL A 186 12.76 -2.44 -0.73
CA VAL A 186 13.57 -2.37 -1.95
C VAL A 186 13.03 -1.26 -2.85
N VAL A 187 13.88 -0.33 -3.26
CA VAL A 187 13.53 0.74 -4.21
C VAL A 187 14.17 0.45 -5.55
N VAL A 188 13.35 0.36 -6.59
CA VAL A 188 13.74 0.06 -7.98
C VAL A 188 13.46 1.28 -8.84
N ASP A 189 14.42 1.71 -9.66
CA ASP A 189 14.22 2.84 -10.57
C ASP A 189 13.33 2.49 -11.77
N ASN A 190 13.02 3.51 -12.57
CA ASN A 190 12.23 3.36 -13.79
C ASN A 190 12.90 2.53 -14.91
N THR A 191 14.13 2.07 -14.71
CA THR A 191 14.85 1.15 -15.61
C THR A 191 14.87 -0.29 -15.08
N GLY A 192 14.24 -0.55 -13.93
CA GLY A 192 14.22 -1.85 -13.29
C GLY A 192 15.43 -2.15 -12.41
N LYS A 193 16.31 -1.16 -12.16
CA LYS A 193 17.52 -1.34 -11.35
C LYS A 193 17.28 -0.98 -9.88
N VAL A 194 17.80 -1.81 -8.96
CA VAL A 194 17.76 -1.51 -7.53
C VAL A 194 18.60 -0.26 -7.24
N ARG A 195 17.97 0.76 -6.66
CA ARG A 195 18.63 1.97 -6.15
C ARG A 195 19.04 1.81 -4.69
N PHE A 196 18.11 1.37 -3.86
CA PHE A 196 18.28 1.36 -2.41
C PHE A 196 17.63 0.14 -1.75
N ARG A 197 18.15 -0.22 -0.58
CA ARG A 197 17.56 -1.19 0.34
C ARG A 197 17.54 -0.61 1.74
N TYR A 198 16.42 -0.73 2.44
CA TYR A 198 16.25 -0.28 3.81
C TYR A 198 15.74 -1.43 4.67
N ASN A 199 16.42 -1.71 5.78
CA ASN A 199 16.15 -2.86 6.66
C ASN A 199 15.75 -2.45 8.09
N GLY A 200 15.37 -1.19 8.31
CA GLY A 200 14.93 -0.71 9.63
C GLY A 200 16.02 -0.39 10.64
N THR A 201 17.28 -0.78 10.40
CA THR A 201 18.35 -0.71 11.42
C THR A 201 18.61 0.71 11.93
N GLN A 202 18.49 1.72 11.06
CA GLN A 202 18.69 3.14 11.41
C GLN A 202 17.66 3.65 12.41
N ALA A 203 16.46 3.06 12.46
CA ALA A 203 15.41 3.41 13.41
C ALA A 203 15.70 2.95 14.85
N ARG A 204 16.70 2.06 15.05
CA ARG A 204 17.14 1.55 16.36
C ARG A 204 15.95 1.08 17.22
N ARG A 205 15.05 0.30 16.63
CA ARG A 205 13.91 -0.30 17.32
C ARG A 205 14.33 -1.58 18.05
N GLU A 206 13.58 -1.94 19.07
CA GLU A 206 13.89 -3.09 19.93
C GLU A 206 13.60 -4.42 19.22
N LYS A 207 12.53 -4.49 18.43
CA LYS A 207 12.16 -5.70 17.69
C LYS A 207 12.63 -5.62 16.24
N SER A 208 12.67 -6.78 15.58
CA SER A 208 12.98 -6.89 14.16
C SER A 208 11.97 -6.12 13.30
N PHE A 209 12.48 -5.48 12.26
CA PHE A 209 11.69 -4.75 11.26
C PHE A 209 10.76 -5.71 10.52
N ASP A 210 9.44 -5.51 10.61
CA ASP A 210 8.41 -6.26 9.86
C ASP A 210 7.68 -5.29 8.93
N PRO A 211 8.27 -4.99 7.75
CA PRO A 211 7.68 -4.06 6.82
C PRO A 211 6.43 -4.66 6.17
N ARG A 212 5.30 -3.95 6.29
CA ARG A 212 4.05 -4.28 5.59
C ARG A 212 3.69 -3.19 4.59
N ASP A 213 2.66 -2.42 4.89
CA ASP A 213 2.12 -1.47 3.94
C ASP A 213 3.10 -0.35 3.66
N ILE A 214 3.10 0.12 2.42
CA ILE A 214 4.05 1.10 1.93
C ILE A 214 3.35 2.07 1.00
N VAL A 215 3.57 3.36 1.25
CA VAL A 215 3.00 4.45 0.49
C VAL A 215 4.04 5.52 0.26
N THR A 216 3.84 6.37 -0.75
CA THR A 216 4.72 7.49 -1.04
C THR A 216 3.94 8.80 -1.09
N ASP A 217 4.59 9.88 -0.70
CA ASP A 217 3.94 11.19 -0.58
C ASP A 217 4.27 12.15 -1.73
N ALA A 218 3.72 13.36 -1.65
CA ALA A 218 3.96 14.41 -2.64
C ALA A 218 5.42 14.93 -2.68
N LEU A 219 6.26 14.56 -1.72
CA LEU A 219 7.68 14.87 -1.64
C LEU A 219 8.58 13.68 -2.03
N SER A 220 7.99 12.60 -2.56
CA SER A 220 8.66 11.32 -2.85
C SER A 220 9.23 10.64 -1.60
N GLN A 221 8.77 11.01 -0.40
CA GLN A 221 9.11 10.27 0.82
C GLN A 221 8.45 8.89 0.77
N ILE A 222 9.12 7.92 1.36
CA ILE A 222 8.64 6.54 1.45
C ILE A 222 8.20 6.32 2.89
N ILE A 223 6.95 5.91 3.07
CA ILE A 223 6.32 5.70 4.36
C ILE A 223 5.98 4.22 4.46
N VAL A 224 6.54 3.53 5.46
CA VAL A 224 6.38 2.08 5.61
C VAL A 224 5.93 1.73 7.02
N ALA A 225 4.91 0.89 7.14
CA ALA A 225 4.45 0.35 8.41
C ALA A 225 5.41 -0.75 8.89
N ASP A 226 5.87 -0.65 10.13
CA ASP A 226 6.59 -1.70 10.86
C ASP A 226 5.67 -2.29 11.93
N ILE A 227 5.12 -3.47 11.65
CA ILE A 227 4.06 -4.07 12.47
C ILE A 227 4.60 -4.58 13.81
N ASN A 228 5.81 -5.14 13.81
CA ASN A 228 6.38 -5.69 15.03
C ASN A 228 6.61 -4.59 16.07
N ASN A 229 7.04 -3.42 15.60
CA ASN A 229 7.31 -2.25 16.42
C ASN A 229 6.09 -1.31 16.57
N ASN A 230 4.96 -1.60 15.92
CA ASN A 230 3.74 -0.76 15.92
C ASN A 230 4.04 0.72 15.58
N CYS A 231 4.83 0.93 14.55
CA CYS A 231 5.30 2.26 14.17
C CYS A 231 5.32 2.44 12.66
N VAL A 232 5.52 3.68 12.22
CA VAL A 232 5.64 4.03 10.81
C VAL A 232 6.99 4.68 10.57
N HIS A 233 7.78 4.12 9.67
CA HIS A 233 9.05 4.72 9.26
C HIS A 233 8.81 5.67 8.08
N ILE A 234 9.35 6.88 8.17
CA ILE A 234 9.37 7.85 7.07
C ILE A 234 10.81 7.96 6.59
N LEU A 235 11.01 7.70 5.31
CA LEU A 235 12.28 7.79 4.60
C LEU A 235 12.21 8.91 3.57
N ASP A 236 13.35 9.51 3.25
CA ASP A 236 13.43 10.43 2.12
C ASP A 236 13.32 9.70 0.77
N GLN A 237 13.34 10.48 -0.32
CA GLN A 237 13.32 9.97 -1.70
C GLN A 237 14.49 9.05 -2.09
N ASN A 238 15.55 9.00 -1.27
CA ASN A 238 16.71 8.13 -1.43
C ASN A 238 16.74 7.00 -0.39
N ALA A 239 15.58 6.71 0.21
CA ALA A 239 15.39 5.71 1.26
C ALA A 239 16.29 5.93 2.50
N GLN A 240 16.71 7.17 2.77
CA GLN A 240 17.39 7.53 4.01
C GLN A 240 16.36 7.74 5.12
N PHE A 241 16.60 7.14 6.27
CA PHE A 241 15.73 7.25 7.43
C PHE A 241 15.64 8.71 7.90
N LEU A 242 14.41 9.23 8.02
CA LEU A 242 14.14 10.56 8.56
C LEU A 242 13.62 10.45 9.99
N ILE A 243 12.52 9.73 10.17
CA ILE A 243 11.86 9.60 11.48
C ILE A 243 11.08 8.30 11.56
N CYS A 244 10.92 7.81 12.79
CA CYS A 244 10.02 6.73 13.15
C CYS A 244 8.89 7.35 13.99
N VAL A 245 7.65 7.21 13.52
CA VAL A 245 6.47 7.73 14.20
C VAL A 245 5.86 6.61 15.02
N GLU A 246 5.74 6.86 16.33
CA GLU A 246 5.13 5.97 17.30
C GLU A 246 3.94 6.69 17.94
N ASP A 247 2.79 6.05 17.94
CA ASP A 247 1.62 6.48 18.68
C ASP A 247 1.05 5.25 19.40
N CYS A 248 0.77 5.39 20.69
CA CYS A 248 0.38 4.31 21.60
C CYS A 248 -0.90 3.59 21.22
N GLU A 249 -1.67 4.16 20.29
CA GLU A 249 -2.88 3.56 19.74
C GLU A 249 -2.78 3.25 18.24
N LEU A 250 -1.57 3.14 17.67
CA LEU A 250 -1.30 2.49 16.37
C LEU A 250 -1.14 0.97 16.52
N LYS A 251 -2.10 0.32 17.18
CA LYS A 251 -2.09 -1.13 17.35
C LYS A 251 -2.72 -1.80 16.14
N TYR A 252 -2.14 -2.91 15.71
CA TYR A 252 -2.68 -3.75 14.62
C TYR A 252 -2.84 -2.99 13.29
N LEU A 253 -1.79 -2.27 12.89
CA LEU A 253 -1.71 -1.56 11.61
C LEU A 253 -2.16 -2.47 10.45
N SER A 254 -3.17 -2.03 9.69
CA SER A 254 -3.79 -2.82 8.63
C SER A 254 -3.66 -2.21 7.23
N GLY A 255 -3.55 -0.89 7.14
CA GLY A 255 -3.41 -0.17 5.87
C GLY A 255 -2.89 1.25 6.03
N LEU A 256 -2.21 1.77 5.02
CA LEU A 256 -1.73 3.14 4.92
C LEU A 256 -2.27 3.80 3.64
N SER A 257 -2.63 5.08 3.73
CA SER A 257 -2.88 5.92 2.56
C SER A 257 -2.42 7.35 2.81
N VAL A 258 -1.94 8.06 1.79
CA VAL A 258 -1.41 9.42 1.94
C VAL A 258 -2.24 10.41 1.17
N HIS A 259 -2.76 11.41 1.88
CA HIS A 259 -3.43 12.54 1.28
C HIS A 259 -2.43 13.60 0.79
N SER A 260 -2.76 14.24 -0.33
CA SER A 260 -1.92 15.26 -1.00
C SER A 260 -1.53 16.45 -0.10
N GLU A 261 -2.31 16.71 0.94
CA GLU A 261 -2.06 17.76 1.94
C GLU A 261 -1.05 17.36 3.03
N GLY A 262 -0.44 16.17 2.97
CA GLY A 262 0.49 15.69 4.00
C GLY A 262 -0.21 15.13 5.24
N ARG A 263 -1.34 14.47 5.01
CA ARG A 263 -2.05 13.69 6.04
C ARG A 263 -1.89 12.22 5.72
N LEU A 264 -1.48 11.44 6.71
CA LEU A 264 -1.37 9.99 6.64
C LEU A 264 -2.62 9.39 7.25
N TRP A 265 -3.30 8.56 6.48
CA TRP A 265 -4.43 7.76 6.92
C TRP A 265 -3.92 6.37 7.29
N VAL A 266 -4.25 5.93 8.50
CA VAL A 266 -3.73 4.71 9.08
C VAL A 266 -4.89 3.86 9.55
N GLY A 267 -5.08 2.70 8.91
CA GLY A 267 -5.99 1.66 9.37
C GLY A 267 -5.41 0.97 10.60
N CYS A 268 -6.19 0.88 11.66
CA CYS A 268 -5.84 0.30 12.96
C CYS A 268 -6.79 -0.86 13.31
N ASP A 269 -6.65 -1.38 14.52
CA ASP A 269 -7.51 -2.41 15.09
C ASP A 269 -9.00 -2.08 14.93
N LYS A 270 -9.83 -3.12 14.72
CA LYS A 270 -11.29 -3.02 14.63
C LYS A 270 -11.81 -2.04 13.58
N GLY A 271 -11.02 -1.84 12.53
CA GLY A 271 -11.33 -0.98 11.39
C GLY A 271 -11.35 0.51 11.70
N GLU A 272 -10.77 0.93 12.83
CA GLU A 272 -10.55 2.34 13.12
C GLU A 272 -9.58 2.95 12.10
N ILE A 273 -9.89 4.15 11.64
CA ILE A 273 -9.02 4.91 10.72
C ILE A 273 -8.53 6.15 11.43
N LYS A 274 -7.21 6.32 11.49
CA LYS A 274 -6.57 7.49 12.08
C LYS A 274 -6.00 8.38 11.00
N VAL A 275 -6.30 9.67 11.08
CA VAL A 275 -5.71 10.68 10.20
C VAL A 275 -4.68 11.47 10.99
N ILE A 276 -3.42 11.31 10.62
CA ILE A 276 -2.25 11.93 11.25
C ILE A 276 -1.69 12.98 10.30
N LYS A 277 -1.66 14.23 10.70
CA LYS A 277 -0.95 15.27 9.95
C LYS A 277 0.54 15.13 10.27
N TYR A 278 1.42 14.98 9.27
CA TYR A 278 2.87 14.80 9.51
C TYR A 278 3.74 15.82 8.75
N LEU A 279 3.17 16.55 7.80
CA LEU A 279 3.83 17.68 7.12
C LEU A 279 3.21 19.01 7.55
N GLU A 280 4.06 20.02 7.72
CA GLU A 280 3.63 21.41 7.88
C GLU A 280 3.10 21.96 6.55
N GLN A 281 1.98 22.67 6.63
CA GLN A 281 1.47 23.49 5.52
C GLN A 281 2.10 24.87 5.66
N SER A 282 2.74 25.36 4.59
CA SER A 282 3.24 26.72 4.48
C SER A 282 2.14 27.71 4.14
#